data_AF-A0A9E4E5A8-F1
#
_entry.id   AF-A0A9E4E5A8-F1
#
_cell.length_a   1.000
_cell.length_b   1.000
_cell.length_c   1.000
_cell.angle_alpha   90.00
_cell.angle_beta   90.00
_cell.angle_gamma   90.00
#
_symmetry.space_group_name_H-M   'P 1'
#
loop_
_entity.id
_entity.type
_entity.pdbx_description
1 polymer ?
#
loop_
_entity_poly.entity_id
_entity_poly.type
_entity_poly.pdbx_seq_one_letter_code
_entity_poly.pdbx_strand_id
1 'polypeptide(L)'
;MGIYGSGALMVVLLSVLSGAALAVEGLRLWAPGLNRYLVSRFRFLLKESEERRLTGATYIALSALVAFLVFDKPVAVAAVFFLAVGDPAAALVGARVSGPRVFGKSPLGSLAFFGAALAIAGVLAAGGVVSFGVALVAGAAIAALVELLPLGVDDNVAVPLVSGAAMTLMGM
;
A
#
# COMPACT_ATOMS: atom_id res chain seq x y z
N MET A 1 -2.90 2.24 -30.20
CA MET A 1 -1.83 2.49 -29.21
C MET A 1 -2.33 2.64 -27.75
N GLY A 2 -3.53 2.15 -27.40
CA GLY A 2 -4.32 2.74 -26.30
C GLY A 2 -4.44 2.01 -24.96
N ILE A 3 -3.87 0.81 -24.75
CA ILE A 3 -4.03 0.09 -23.46
C ILE A 3 -2.68 -0.44 -22.94
N TYR A 4 -1.91 -1.11 -23.81
CA TYR A 4 -0.54 -1.58 -23.48
C TYR A 4 0.45 -0.45 -23.19
N GLY A 5 0.29 0.72 -23.84
CA GLY A 5 1.14 1.88 -23.59
C GLY A 5 1.00 2.43 -22.16
N SER A 6 -0.19 2.32 -21.57
CA SER A 6 -0.43 2.81 -20.20
C SER A 6 0.19 1.93 -19.12
N GLY A 7 0.26 0.61 -19.34
CA GLY A 7 0.91 -0.33 -18.42
C GLY A 7 2.42 -0.20 -18.45
N ALA A 8 3.02 -0.21 -19.65
CA ALA A 8 4.47 -0.04 -19.81
C ALA A 8 4.94 1.32 -19.30
N LEU A 9 4.18 2.40 -19.56
CA LEU A 9 4.46 3.72 -19.00
C LEU A 9 4.41 3.69 -17.47
N MET A 10 3.40 3.04 -16.87
CA MET A 10 3.32 2.92 -15.42
C MET A 10 4.53 2.19 -14.83
N VAL A 11 4.95 1.08 -15.44
CA VAL A 11 6.15 0.35 -15.02
C VAL A 11 7.41 1.22 -15.12
N VAL A 12 7.58 1.97 -16.21
CA VAL A 12 8.71 2.91 -16.36
C VAL A 12 8.66 3.99 -15.28
N LEU A 13 7.51 4.62 -15.07
CA LEU A 13 7.34 5.65 -14.05
C LEU A 13 7.62 5.12 -12.65
N LEU A 14 7.05 3.97 -12.29
CA LEU A 14 7.28 3.31 -11.02
C LEU A 14 8.75 2.90 -10.87
N SER A 15 9.42 2.43 -11.93
CA SER A 15 10.84 2.09 -11.89
C SER A 15 11.70 3.31 -11.59
N VAL A 16 11.42 4.45 -12.25
CA VAL A 16 12.11 5.73 -11.99
C VAL A 16 11.84 6.22 -10.57
N LEU A 17 10.59 6.16 -10.11
CA LEU A 17 10.20 6.58 -8.76
C LEU A 17 10.84 5.70 -7.69
N SER A 18 10.82 4.38 -7.84
CA SER A 18 11.47 3.43 -6.94
C SER A 18 12.98 3.63 -6.92
N GLY A 19 13.61 3.83 -8.08
CA GLY A 19 15.05 4.12 -8.18
C GLY A 19 15.43 5.42 -7.46
N ALA A 20 14.65 6.48 -7.66
CA ALA A 20 14.84 7.76 -6.98
C ALA A 20 14.63 7.63 -5.45
N ALA A 21 13.59 6.91 -5.01
CA ALA A 21 13.32 6.66 -3.59
C ALA A 21 14.49 5.90 -2.94
N LEU A 22 14.97 4.83 -3.59
CA LEU A 22 16.14 4.08 -3.12
C LEU A 22 17.42 4.92 -3.08
N ALA A 23 17.63 5.80 -4.05
CA ALA A 23 18.79 6.70 -4.07
C ALA A 23 18.75 7.70 -2.90
N VAL A 24 17.58 8.31 -2.65
CA VAL A 24 17.36 9.21 -1.51
C VAL A 24 17.57 8.46 -0.20
N GLU A 25 17.03 7.25 -0.07
CA GLU A 25 17.21 6.39 1.10
C GLU A 25 18.68 6.00 1.34
N GLY A 26 19.39 5.60 0.28
CA GLY A 26 20.81 5.28 0.36
C GLY A 26 21.63 6.47 0.85
N LEU A 27 21.37 7.67 0.31
CA LEU A 27 22.04 8.89 0.74
C LEU A 27 21.68 9.25 2.19
N ARG A 28 20.40 9.13 2.56
CA ARG A 28 19.90 9.37 3.92
C ARG A 28 20.58 8.46 4.93
N LEU A 29 20.63 7.15 4.67
CA LEU A 29 21.19 6.15 5.58
C LEU A 29 22.72 6.20 5.63
N TRP A 30 23.37 6.62 4.54
CA TRP A 30 24.82 6.77 4.49
C TRP A 30 25.34 8.02 5.21
N ALA A 31 24.58 9.13 5.21
CA ALA A 31 24.99 10.40 5.79
C ALA A 31 24.17 10.76 7.06
N PRO A 32 24.70 10.52 8.28
CA PRO A 32 23.97 10.77 9.54
C PRO A 32 23.53 12.23 9.75
N GLY A 33 24.24 13.20 9.17
CA GLY A 33 23.84 14.61 9.17
C GLY A 33 22.57 14.86 8.36
N LEU A 34 22.52 14.31 7.14
CA LEU A 34 21.34 14.40 6.28
C LEU A 34 20.16 13.63 6.88
N ASN A 35 20.40 12.44 7.44
CA ASN A 35 19.35 11.67 8.10
C ASN A 35 18.66 12.47 9.21
N ARG A 36 19.43 13.07 10.12
CA ARG A 36 18.89 13.88 11.22
C ARG A 36 18.11 15.09 10.70
N TYR A 37 18.57 15.72 9.62
CA TYR A 37 17.84 16.84 9.00
C TYR A 37 16.50 16.38 8.41
N LEU A 38 16.50 15.31 7.60
CA LEU A 38 15.28 14.80 6.96
C LEU A 38 14.29 14.23 7.97
N VAL A 39 14.75 13.44 8.93
CA VAL A 39 13.92 12.89 10.01
C VAL A 39 13.30 14.03 10.84
N SER A 40 14.05 15.09 11.17
CA SER A 40 13.48 16.21 11.92
C SER A 40 12.46 17.00 11.10
N ARG A 41 12.70 17.20 9.80
CA ARG A 41 11.79 17.95 8.91
C ARG A 41 10.51 17.20 8.58
N PHE A 42 10.57 15.87 8.51
CA PHE A 42 9.46 14.98 8.13
C PHE A 42 9.03 14.05 9.27
N ARG A 43 9.29 14.42 10.53
CA ARG A 43 8.95 13.61 11.71
C ARG A 43 7.48 13.21 11.80
N PHE A 44 6.60 14.02 11.19
CA PHE A 44 5.16 13.73 11.13
C PHE A 44 4.77 12.64 10.12
N LEU A 45 5.68 12.30 9.19
CA LEU A 45 5.47 11.26 8.16
C LEU A 45 6.25 9.97 8.45
N LEU A 46 7.40 10.06 9.14
CA LEU A 46 8.24 8.90 9.43
C LEU A 46 7.90 8.27 10.78
N LYS A 47 7.74 6.95 10.81
CA LYS A 47 7.70 6.18 12.06
C LYS A 47 9.09 6.19 12.72
N GLU A 48 9.17 6.12 14.06
CA GLU A 48 10.46 6.07 14.78
C GLU A 48 11.33 4.87 14.35
N SER A 49 10.70 3.76 13.93
CA SER A 49 11.39 2.59 13.38
C SER A 49 12.03 2.81 12.00
N GLU A 50 11.67 3.88 11.29
CA GLU A 50 12.14 4.22 9.93
C GLU A 50 13.37 5.13 9.92
N GLU A 51 13.92 5.51 11.08
CA GLU A 51 15.14 6.33 11.16
C GLU A 51 16.39 5.60 10.63
N ARG A 52 16.39 4.26 10.67
CA ARG A 52 17.51 3.42 10.22
C ARG A 52 17.10 2.33 9.22
N ARG A 53 15.87 2.42 8.70
CA ARG A 53 15.29 1.48 7.74
C ARG A 53 14.63 2.27 6.61
N LEU A 54 14.37 1.63 5.47
CA LEU A 54 13.62 2.26 4.38
C LEU A 54 12.28 2.78 4.90
N THR A 55 11.86 3.95 4.41
CA THR A 55 10.56 4.54 4.72
C THR A 55 9.40 3.75 4.15
N GLY A 56 8.23 3.89 4.76
CA GLY A 56 6.97 3.34 4.23
C GLY A 56 6.73 3.76 2.77
N ALA A 57 7.00 5.02 2.42
CA ALA A 57 6.87 5.52 1.04
C ALA A 57 7.75 4.76 0.03
N THR A 58 8.96 4.37 0.42
CA THR A 58 9.85 3.55 -0.42
C THR A 58 9.29 2.15 -0.59
N TYR A 59 8.76 1.55 0.48
CA TYR A 59 8.08 0.26 0.41
C TYR A 59 6.85 0.29 -0.50
N ILE A 60 6.01 1.35 -0.42
CA ILE A 60 4.85 1.54 -1.30
C ILE A 60 5.30 1.61 -2.77
N ALA A 61 6.32 2.41 -3.07
CA ALA A 61 6.80 2.55 -4.45
C ALA A 61 7.30 1.22 -5.02
N LEU A 62 8.08 0.46 -4.22
CA LEU A 62 8.58 -0.86 -4.61
C LEU A 62 7.45 -1.89 -4.74
N SER A 63 6.52 -1.93 -3.80
CA SER A 63 5.41 -2.88 -3.84
C SER A 63 4.45 -2.59 -4.99
N ALA A 64 4.22 -1.31 -5.32
CA ALA A 64 3.49 -0.91 -6.51
C ALA A 64 4.22 -1.37 -7.78
N LEU A 65 5.53 -1.14 -7.90
CA LEU A 65 6.31 -1.63 -9.04
C LEU A 65 6.17 -3.15 -9.20
N VAL A 66 6.36 -3.90 -8.12
CA VAL A 66 6.19 -5.36 -8.12
C VAL A 66 4.77 -5.77 -8.51
N ALA A 67 3.75 -5.12 -7.95
CA ALA A 67 2.36 -5.41 -8.28
C ALA A 67 2.06 -5.22 -9.78
N PHE A 68 2.57 -4.16 -10.40
CA PHE A 68 2.41 -3.91 -11.85
C PHE A 68 3.26 -4.81 -12.75
N LEU A 69 4.32 -5.43 -12.21
CA LEU A 69 5.12 -6.42 -12.93
C LEU A 69 4.53 -7.82 -12.84
N VAL A 70 3.86 -8.15 -11.74
CA VAL A 70 3.38 -9.52 -11.43
C VAL A 70 1.90 -9.72 -11.75
N PHE A 71 1.07 -8.70 -11.56
CA PHE A 71 -0.38 -8.79 -11.74
C PHE A 71 -0.86 -8.02 -12.96
N ASP A 72 -2.04 -8.41 -13.46
CA ASP A 72 -2.73 -7.63 -14.46
C ASP A 72 -3.09 -6.24 -13.94
N LYS A 73 -3.11 -5.26 -14.86
CA LYS A 73 -3.30 -3.84 -14.54
C LYS A 73 -4.49 -3.58 -13.60
N PRO A 74 -5.70 -4.15 -13.79
CA PRO A 74 -6.84 -3.92 -12.89
C PRO A 74 -6.56 -4.37 -11.45
N VAL A 75 -5.91 -5.53 -11.30
CA VAL A 75 -5.53 -6.10 -10.00
C VAL A 75 -4.47 -5.24 -9.31
N ALA A 76 -3.41 -4.88 -10.05
CA ALA A 76 -2.33 -4.04 -9.53
C ALA A 76 -2.85 -2.68 -9.05
N VAL A 77 -3.73 -2.05 -9.84
CA VAL A 77 -4.40 -0.79 -9.47
C VAL A 77 -5.22 -0.99 -8.19
N ALA A 78 -6.13 -1.96 -8.15
CA ALA A 78 -6.98 -2.18 -6.99
C ALA A 78 -6.17 -2.42 -5.71
N ALA A 79 -5.17 -3.29 -5.76
CA ALA A 79 -4.36 -3.66 -4.60
C ALA A 79 -3.56 -2.48 -4.03
N VAL A 80 -2.96 -1.65 -4.89
CA VAL A 80 -2.25 -0.43 -4.47
C VAL A 80 -3.21 0.60 -3.88
N PHE A 81 -4.40 0.78 -4.48
CA PHE A 81 -5.41 1.70 -3.96
C PHE A 81 -6.03 1.24 -2.63
N PHE A 82 -6.17 -0.08 -2.41
CA PHE A 82 -6.61 -0.61 -1.11
C PHE A 82 -5.66 -0.20 0.00
N LEU A 83 -4.35 -0.34 -0.20
CA LEU A 83 -3.36 0.16 0.75
C LEU A 83 -3.45 1.70 0.90
N ALA A 84 -3.40 2.42 -0.22
CA ALA A 84 -3.27 3.88 -0.21
C ALA A 84 -4.43 4.62 0.46
N VAL A 85 -5.65 4.06 0.40
CA VAL A 85 -6.84 4.64 1.03
C VAL A 85 -7.15 3.94 2.37
N GLY A 86 -6.93 2.63 2.44
CA GLY A 86 -7.23 1.82 3.61
C GLY A 86 -6.32 2.13 4.80
N ASP A 87 -5.01 2.26 4.59
CA ASP A 87 -4.05 2.48 5.69
C ASP A 87 -4.28 3.81 6.42
N PRO A 88 -4.47 4.96 5.72
CA PRO A 88 -4.87 6.20 6.38
C PRO A 88 -6.21 6.09 7.13
N ALA A 89 -7.19 5.39 6.56
CA ALA A 89 -8.49 5.19 7.22
C ALA A 89 -8.35 4.36 8.51
N ALA A 90 -7.56 3.29 8.46
CA ALA A 90 -7.25 2.44 9.61
C ALA A 90 -6.52 3.22 10.70
N ALA A 91 -5.53 4.02 10.33
CA ALA A 91 -4.77 4.86 11.25
C ALA A 91 -5.67 5.93 11.91
N LEU A 92 -6.49 6.63 11.13
CA LEU A 92 -7.38 7.68 11.62
C LEU A 92 -8.43 7.15 12.59
N VAL A 93 -9.10 6.04 12.25
CA VAL A 93 -10.12 5.44 13.12
C VAL A 93 -9.47 4.71 14.28
N GLY A 94 -8.43 3.93 14.02
CA GLY A 94 -7.72 3.14 15.01
C GLY A 94 -7.00 3.96 16.07
N ALA A 95 -6.59 5.19 15.77
CA ALA A 95 -6.02 6.10 16.76
C ALA A 95 -7.08 6.76 17.67
N ARG A 96 -8.29 6.99 17.15
CA ARG A 96 -9.37 7.68 17.88
C ARG A 96 -10.20 6.77 18.77
N VAL A 97 -10.27 5.49 18.44
CA VAL A 97 -11.12 4.55 19.19
C VAL A 97 -10.31 3.81 20.26
N SER A 98 -10.77 3.94 21.51
CA SER A 98 -10.35 3.13 22.64
C SER A 98 -11.00 1.74 22.55
N GLY A 99 -10.27 0.70 22.97
CA GLY A 99 -10.77 -0.67 22.90
C GLY A 99 -9.66 -1.71 22.85
N PRO A 100 -10.04 -3.00 22.74
CA PRO A 100 -9.08 -4.10 22.65
C PRO A 100 -8.21 -3.94 21.39
N ARG A 101 -6.92 -4.23 21.53
CA ARG A 101 -5.95 -4.24 20.44
C ARG A 101 -5.64 -5.68 20.07
N VAL A 102 -5.78 -6.02 18.79
CA VAL A 102 -5.41 -7.32 18.24
C VAL A 102 -4.08 -7.12 17.52
N PHE A 103 -3.05 -7.84 17.96
CA PHE A 103 -1.67 -7.69 17.45
C PHE A 103 -1.14 -6.24 17.47
N GLY A 104 -1.57 -5.44 18.45
CA GLY A 104 -1.20 -4.03 18.57
C GLY A 104 -2.02 -3.07 17.71
N LYS A 105 -2.91 -3.58 16.84
CA LYS A 105 -3.77 -2.81 15.94
C LYS A 105 -5.22 -2.79 16.43
N SER A 106 -5.99 -1.77 16.02
CA SER A 106 -7.40 -1.63 16.40
C SER A 106 -8.28 -2.42 15.42
N PRO A 107 -9.13 -3.36 15.88
CA PRO A 107 -10.07 -4.04 14.99
C PRO A 107 -11.01 -3.09 14.24
N LEU A 108 -11.40 -1.98 14.89
CA LEU A 108 -12.20 -0.93 14.25
C LEU A 108 -11.40 -0.16 13.18
N GLY A 109 -10.08 -0.06 13.35
CA GLY A 109 -9.17 0.42 12.31
C GLY A 109 -9.21 -0.48 11.08
N SER A 110 -9.08 -1.79 11.24
CA SER A 110 -9.14 -2.74 10.11
C SER A 110 -10.53 -2.81 9.47
N LEU A 111 -11.62 -2.61 10.24
CA LEU A 111 -12.96 -2.43 9.66
C LEU A 111 -13.07 -1.13 8.85
N ALA A 112 -12.45 -0.04 9.31
CA ALA A 112 -12.36 1.21 8.55
C ALA A 112 -11.52 1.05 7.29
N PHE A 113 -10.41 0.30 7.36
CA PHE A 113 -9.64 -0.12 6.19
C PHE A 113 -10.54 -0.81 5.18
N PHE A 114 -11.26 -1.85 5.60
CA PHE A 114 -12.13 -2.63 4.72
C PHE A 114 -13.21 -1.77 4.07
N GLY A 115 -13.88 -0.91 4.84
CA GLY A 115 -14.87 0.02 4.30
C GLY A 115 -14.29 1.00 3.28
N ALA A 116 -13.09 1.54 3.55
CA ALA A 116 -12.38 2.41 2.62
C ALA A 116 -11.95 1.67 1.34
N ALA A 117 -11.47 0.43 1.47
CA ALA A 117 -11.11 -0.44 0.35
C ALA A 117 -12.33 -0.77 -0.53
N LEU A 118 -13.50 -1.02 0.06
CA LEU A 118 -14.75 -1.20 -0.69
C LEU A 118 -15.21 0.09 -1.37
N ALA A 119 -15.07 1.24 -0.71
CA ALA A 119 -15.43 2.52 -1.30
C ALA A 119 -14.57 2.81 -2.55
N ILE A 120 -13.25 2.63 -2.45
CA ILE A 120 -12.37 2.84 -3.60
C ILE A 120 -12.58 1.77 -4.69
N ALA A 121 -12.87 0.51 -4.33
CA ALA A 121 -13.30 -0.52 -5.28
C ALA A 121 -14.54 -0.09 -6.07
N GLY A 122 -15.55 0.48 -5.39
CA GLY A 122 -16.75 1.01 -6.03
C GLY A 122 -16.47 2.16 -6.99
N VAL A 123 -15.60 3.10 -6.60
CA VAL A 123 -15.17 4.21 -7.47
C VAL A 123 -14.42 3.70 -8.70
N LEU A 124 -13.48 2.77 -8.53
CA LEU A 124 -12.74 2.17 -9.64
C LEU A 124 -13.67 1.40 -10.60
N ALA A 125 -14.66 0.70 -10.05
CA ALA A 125 -15.63 -0.02 -10.86
C ALA A 125 -16.58 0.92 -11.62
N ALA A 126 -17.07 1.98 -10.99
CA ALA A 126 -17.87 3.01 -11.63
C ALA A 126 -17.12 3.72 -12.77
N GLY A 127 -15.79 3.88 -12.62
CA GLY A 127 -14.91 4.40 -13.66
C GLY A 127 -14.51 3.40 -14.75
N GLY A 128 -14.99 2.16 -14.70
CA GLY A 128 -14.65 1.11 -15.68
C GLY A 128 -13.21 0.61 -15.61
N VAL A 129 -12.50 0.87 -14.50
CA VAL A 129 -11.10 0.45 -14.31
C VAL A 129 -11.02 -1.02 -13.87
N VAL A 130 -12.00 -1.46 -13.08
CA VAL A 130 -12.12 -2.84 -12.57
C VAL A 130 -13.56 -3.32 -12.71
N SER A 131 -13.79 -4.63 -12.76
CA SER A 131 -15.14 -5.19 -12.60
C SER A 131 -15.46 -5.36 -11.12
N PHE A 132 -16.62 -4.84 -10.68
CA PHE A 132 -17.06 -5.08 -9.31
C PHE A 132 -17.56 -6.52 -9.18
N GLY A 133 -16.93 -7.31 -8.33
CA GLY A 133 -17.25 -8.72 -8.17
C GLY A 133 -16.70 -9.32 -6.89
N VAL A 134 -16.99 -10.61 -6.68
CA VAL A 134 -16.62 -11.34 -5.46
C VAL A 134 -15.11 -11.32 -5.24
N ALA A 135 -14.31 -11.48 -6.29
CA ALA A 135 -12.85 -11.42 -6.20
C ALA A 135 -12.34 -10.06 -5.69
N LEU A 136 -12.92 -8.94 -6.13
CA LEU A 136 -12.53 -7.59 -5.69
C LEU A 136 -12.88 -7.35 -4.22
N VAL A 137 -14.07 -7.80 -3.80
CA VAL A 137 -14.52 -7.74 -2.40
C VAL A 137 -13.63 -8.63 -1.51
N ALA A 138 -13.30 -9.84 -1.97
CA ALA A 138 -12.40 -10.74 -1.27
C ALA A 138 -10.99 -10.13 -1.16
N GLY A 139 -10.48 -9.51 -2.22
CA GLY A 139 -9.22 -8.76 -2.21
C GLY A 139 -9.21 -7.64 -1.16
N ALA A 140 -10.27 -6.84 -1.09
CA ALA A 140 -10.41 -5.81 -0.07
C ALA A 140 -10.45 -6.38 1.37
N ALA A 141 -11.14 -7.50 1.57
CA ALA A 141 -11.19 -8.18 2.86
C ALA A 141 -9.81 -8.73 3.26
N ILE A 142 -9.11 -9.37 2.32
CA ILE A 142 -7.76 -9.89 2.53
C ILE A 142 -6.77 -8.76 2.79
N ALA A 143 -6.88 -7.63 2.10
CA ALA A 143 -6.06 -6.44 2.38
C ALA A 143 -6.23 -5.97 3.83
N ALA A 144 -7.48 -5.87 4.32
CA ALA A 144 -7.76 -5.48 5.70
C ALA A 144 -7.28 -6.52 6.74
N LEU A 145 -7.37 -7.81 6.42
CA LEU A 145 -6.85 -8.88 7.28
C LEU A 145 -5.33 -8.84 7.35
N VAL A 146 -4.66 -8.69 6.21
CA VAL A 146 -3.20 -8.58 6.11
C VAL A 146 -2.69 -7.37 6.86
N GLU A 147 -3.42 -6.25 6.80
CA GLU A 147 -3.14 -5.06 7.61
C GLU A 147 -3.15 -5.41 9.10
N LEU A 148 -4.13 -6.16 9.59
CA LEU A 148 -4.25 -6.50 11.02
C LEU A 148 -3.17 -7.50 11.50
N LEU A 149 -2.69 -8.38 10.62
CA LEU A 149 -1.83 -9.51 10.99
C LEU A 149 -0.36 -9.09 11.24
N PRO A 150 0.33 -9.70 12.23
CA PRO A 150 1.73 -9.41 12.52
C PRO A 150 2.66 -10.25 11.62
N LEU A 151 2.66 -9.98 10.31
CA LEU A 151 3.36 -10.82 9.32
C LEU A 151 4.89 -10.70 9.31
N GLY A 152 5.47 -9.80 10.12
CA GLY A 152 6.92 -9.56 10.15
C GLY A 152 7.48 -8.87 8.90
N VAL A 153 6.63 -8.62 7.90
CA VAL A 153 6.89 -7.80 6.71
C VAL A 153 6.11 -6.50 6.84
N ASP A 154 6.63 -5.42 6.26
CA ASP A 154 5.97 -4.11 6.26
C ASP A 154 4.59 -4.19 5.57
N ASP A 155 3.58 -3.56 6.17
CA ASP A 155 2.20 -3.56 5.64
C ASP A 155 2.13 -2.90 4.25
N ASN A 156 3.01 -1.93 3.99
CA ASN A 156 3.11 -1.29 2.67
C ASN A 156 3.59 -2.23 1.56
N VAL A 157 4.17 -3.38 1.92
CA VAL A 157 4.54 -4.44 0.98
C VAL A 157 3.53 -5.58 1.01
N ALA A 158 3.17 -6.05 2.20
CA ALA A 158 2.33 -7.23 2.35
C ALA A 158 0.92 -6.99 1.78
N VAL A 159 0.32 -5.84 2.05
CA VAL A 159 -1.08 -5.58 1.67
C VAL A 159 -1.28 -5.62 0.14
N PRO A 160 -0.54 -4.85 -0.69
CA PRO A 160 -0.75 -4.89 -2.14
C PRO A 160 -0.43 -6.25 -2.75
N LEU A 161 0.63 -6.93 -2.27
CA LEU A 161 1.06 -8.20 -2.87
C LEU A 161 0.12 -9.35 -2.52
N VAL A 162 -0.32 -9.46 -1.26
CA VAL A 162 -1.20 -10.56 -0.83
C VAL A 162 -2.63 -10.37 -1.33
N SER A 163 -3.16 -9.13 -1.29
CA SER A 163 -4.50 -8.86 -1.83
C SER A 163 -4.54 -8.99 -3.35
N GLY A 164 -3.49 -8.53 -4.06
CA GLY A 164 -3.34 -8.73 -5.50
C GLY A 164 -3.29 -10.21 -5.88
N ALA A 165 -2.47 -11.00 -5.18
CA ALA A 165 -2.40 -12.44 -5.39
C ALA A 165 -3.76 -13.12 -5.17
N ALA A 166 -4.51 -12.73 -4.12
CA ALA A 166 -5.83 -13.28 -3.88
C ALA A 166 -6.82 -12.96 -5.00
N MET A 167 -6.84 -11.71 -5.48
CA MET A 167 -7.71 -11.33 -6.61
C MET A 167 -7.38 -12.13 -7.87
N THR A 168 -6.09 -12.24 -8.23
CA THR A 168 -5.64 -13.02 -9.39
C THR A 168 -6.00 -14.50 -9.26
N LEU A 169 -5.81 -15.12 -8.08
CA LEU A 169 -6.19 -16.52 -7.85
C LEU A 169 -7.69 -16.76 -7.96
N MET A 170 -8.51 -15.72 -7.76
CA MET A 170 -9.97 -15.76 -7.93
C MET A 170 -10.41 -15.39 -9.35
N GLY A 171 -9.48 -15.19 -10.29
CA GLY A 171 -9.77 -14.97 -11.70
C GLY A 171 -10.03 -13.52 -12.11
N MET A 172 -9.53 -12.55 -11.33
CA MET A 172 -9.46 -11.14 -11.75
C MET A 172 -8.19 -10.81 -12.52
#